data_AF-A0A151E4S9-F1
#
_entry.id   AF-A0A151E4S9-F1
#
_cell.length_a   1.000
_cell.length_b   1.000
_cell.length_c   1.000
_cell.angle_alpha   90.00
_cell.angle_beta   90.00
_cell.angle_gamma   90.00
#
_symmetry.space_group_name_H-M   'P 1'
#
loop_
_entity.id
_entity.type
_entity.pdbx_description
1 polymer ?
#
loop_
_entity_poly.entity_id
_entity_poly.type
_entity_poly.pdbx_seq_one_letter_code
_entity_poly.pdbx_strand_id
1 'polypeptide(L)'
;MNRKRKNLILILTIIVILTGQQAKADFVFSEPENLGPTVNSAYLDGIADISSDELELYFESDRPGGRGENDIWLTKRITVDDDWEPAVNLGSPVNGPKSDYSPCISRDGLVLYFSSDRPGGTGGADIYMARRATVANQWEQPENLGPTVNSSTWDHCPSISADGLTLVFGSNREKIGTAYSSLCYIYMTTRQTTDNPWSIPIRLGPAVNPELAYDSDYPSISADGLSLFFRHVASEEKGLWVATRTSTSDSWNRTVDLGIGGASPRFPADGSIMYLASRRYGGYGDGDLFQVSIEPVVDLNGDGIVNADDMCIVVDNWGTDNQLCDVGPMPWGDGIVDVHDLVVIAEHLFEEYPLPETDE
;
A
#
# COMPACT_ATOMS: atom_id res chain seq x y z
N MET A 1 -7.60 9.06 -33.05
CA MET A 1 -6.55 8.47 -33.89
C MET A 1 -5.47 7.90 -32.96
N ASN A 2 -5.57 6.59 -32.69
CA ASN A 2 -4.59 5.66 -32.09
C ASN A 2 -3.45 6.19 -31.20
N ARG A 3 -3.62 6.07 -29.88
CA ARG A 3 -2.55 5.59 -28.98
C ARG A 3 -2.84 4.10 -28.70
N LYS A 4 -2.46 3.23 -29.64
CA LYS A 4 -2.34 1.79 -29.35
C LYS A 4 -1.18 1.64 -28.37
N ARG A 5 -1.45 1.52 -27.07
CA ARG A 5 -0.47 1.01 -26.11
C ARG A 5 -0.52 -0.51 -26.19
N LYS A 6 0.55 -1.09 -26.74
CA LYS A 6 0.89 -2.50 -26.53
C LYS A 6 1.36 -2.60 -25.08
N ASN A 7 0.46 -2.88 -24.16
CA ASN A 7 0.83 -3.31 -22.82
C ASN A 7 1.00 -4.82 -22.90
N LEU A 8 2.23 -5.30 -22.68
CA LEU A 8 2.46 -6.69 -22.32
C LEU A 8 1.83 -6.81 -20.92
N ILE A 9 0.79 -7.62 -20.77
CA ILE A 9 0.19 -7.87 -19.46
C ILE A 9 1.06 -8.93 -18.77
N LEU A 10 1.58 -8.62 -17.58
CA LEU A 10 2.24 -9.63 -16.76
C LEU A 10 1.16 -10.51 -16.13
N ILE A 11 0.78 -11.59 -16.82
CA ILE A 11 -0.19 -12.54 -16.28
C ILE A 11 0.53 -13.41 -15.22
N LEU A 12 0.45 -12.99 -13.97
CA LEU A 12 0.89 -13.79 -12.82
C LEU A 12 -0.20 -14.83 -12.47
N THR A 13 -0.30 -15.90 -13.26
CA THR A 13 -1.19 -17.03 -12.92
C THR A 13 -0.49 -17.91 -11.87
N ILE A 14 -0.79 -17.70 -10.58
CA ILE A 14 -0.37 -18.65 -9.54
C ILE A 14 -1.34 -19.85 -9.57
N ILE A 15 -0.91 -20.95 -10.19
CA ILE A 15 -1.65 -22.23 -10.17
C ILE A 15 -1.04 -23.11 -9.07
N VAL A 16 -1.75 -23.29 -7.95
CA VAL A 16 -1.43 -24.34 -6.96
C VAL A 16 -2.47 -25.45 -7.08
N ILE A 17 -2.09 -26.56 -7.71
CA ILE A 17 -2.92 -27.78 -7.77
C ILE A 17 -2.75 -28.54 -6.47
N LEU A 18 -3.69 -28.40 -5.55
CA LEU A 18 -3.88 -29.35 -4.45
C LEU A 18 -5.33 -29.80 -4.40
N THR A 19 -5.54 -31.08 -4.69
CA THR A 19 -6.74 -31.85 -4.33
C THR A 19 -8.12 -31.37 -4.83
N GLY A 20 -8.20 -30.75 -6.01
CA GLY A 20 -9.46 -30.69 -6.77
C GLY A 20 -10.54 -29.71 -6.27
N GLN A 21 -10.17 -28.71 -5.47
CA GLN A 21 -10.95 -27.48 -5.31
C GLN A 21 -10.17 -26.34 -5.95
N GLN A 22 -10.79 -25.66 -6.91
CA GLN A 22 -10.23 -24.50 -7.58
C GLN A 22 -10.56 -23.28 -6.72
N ALA A 23 -9.57 -22.72 -6.03
CA ALA A 23 -9.69 -21.48 -5.29
C ALA A 23 -8.77 -20.45 -5.94
N LYS A 24 -9.34 -19.36 -6.43
CA LYS A 24 -8.66 -18.22 -7.03
C LYS A 24 -9.45 -16.98 -6.66
N ALA A 25 -8.83 -16.02 -5.99
CA ALA A 25 -9.15 -14.61 -6.24
C ALA A 25 -8.07 -14.20 -7.23
N ASP A 26 -8.42 -14.11 -8.51
CA ASP A 26 -7.48 -13.69 -9.53
C ASP A 26 -7.61 -12.18 -9.71
N PHE A 27 -6.51 -11.47 -9.53
CA PHE A 27 -6.36 -10.09 -9.97
C PHE A 27 -5.09 -10.06 -10.81
N VAL A 28 -5.11 -9.24 -11.85
CA VAL A 28 -3.98 -9.09 -12.75
C VAL A 28 -3.33 -7.75 -12.47
N PHE A 29 -2.04 -7.79 -12.20
CA PHE A 29 -1.23 -6.59 -12.16
C PHE A 29 -0.78 -6.24 -13.56
N SER A 30 -0.93 -4.97 -13.95
CA SER A 30 -0.24 -4.47 -15.13
C SER A 30 1.28 -4.58 -14.96
N GLU A 31 2.04 -4.46 -16.06
CA GLU A 31 3.47 -4.19 -15.92
C GLU A 31 3.68 -2.86 -15.16
N PRO A 32 4.66 -2.77 -14.25
CA PRO A 32 4.96 -1.53 -13.53
C PRO A 32 5.32 -0.37 -14.47
N GLU A 33 4.57 0.72 -14.40
CA GLU A 33 4.84 1.97 -15.12
C GLU A 33 5.59 2.94 -14.20
N ASN A 34 6.76 3.42 -14.63
CA ASN A 34 7.50 4.44 -13.90
C ASN A 34 6.76 5.79 -13.97
N LEU A 35 6.66 6.54 -12.86
CA LEU A 35 5.94 7.82 -12.80
C LEU A 35 6.60 8.97 -13.59
N GLY A 36 7.69 8.72 -14.28
CA GLY A 36 8.34 9.67 -15.19
C GLY A 36 9.18 10.73 -14.47
N PRO A 37 9.90 11.56 -15.22
CA PRO A 37 10.89 12.51 -14.67
C PRO A 37 10.25 13.77 -14.08
N THR A 38 8.92 13.90 -14.18
CA THR A 38 8.16 14.96 -13.53
C THR A 38 7.99 14.67 -12.04
N VAL A 39 7.83 13.38 -11.70
CA VAL A 39 7.73 12.90 -10.32
C VAL A 39 9.09 12.43 -9.84
N ASN A 40 9.71 11.47 -10.54
CA ASN A 40 11.01 10.89 -10.20
C ASN A 40 12.18 11.81 -10.60
N SER A 41 13.34 11.52 -10.05
CA SER A 41 14.58 12.28 -10.20
C SER A 41 15.79 11.33 -10.29
N ALA A 42 16.99 11.89 -10.41
CA ALA A 42 18.23 11.11 -10.40
C ALA A 42 18.65 10.63 -8.99
N TYR A 43 17.87 10.98 -7.97
CA TYR A 43 18.14 10.77 -6.55
C TYR A 43 17.28 9.61 -6.02
N LEU A 44 17.28 9.37 -4.71
CA LEU A 44 16.32 8.45 -4.10
C LEU A 44 14.94 9.08 -4.17
N ASP A 45 13.99 8.37 -4.78
CA ASP A 45 12.57 8.66 -4.70
C ASP A 45 11.84 7.41 -4.23
N GLY A 46 11.33 7.48 -3.00
CA GLY A 46 10.88 6.30 -2.27
C GLY A 46 9.61 6.55 -1.51
N ILE A 47 9.05 5.45 -0.98
CA ILE A 47 8.01 5.42 0.05
C ILE A 47 6.97 6.52 -0.14
N ALA A 48 6.08 6.30 -1.10
CA ALA A 48 4.99 7.23 -1.34
C ALA A 48 3.82 6.99 -0.38
N ASP A 49 2.87 7.91 -0.37
CA ASP A 49 1.47 7.70 -0.02
C ASP A 49 0.57 8.67 -0.80
N ILE A 50 -0.64 8.24 -1.11
CA ILE A 50 -1.56 8.96 -1.99
C ILE A 50 -2.83 9.36 -1.23
N SER A 51 -3.33 10.58 -1.49
CA SER A 51 -4.61 11.02 -0.93
C SER A 51 -5.77 10.18 -1.47
N SER A 52 -6.87 10.11 -0.70
CA SER A 52 -8.03 9.28 -1.08
C SER A 52 -8.77 9.74 -2.34
N ASP A 53 -8.60 11.01 -2.74
CA ASP A 53 -9.08 11.54 -4.03
C ASP A 53 -8.05 11.37 -5.16
N GLU A 54 -6.89 10.82 -4.82
CA GLU A 54 -5.76 10.59 -5.71
C GLU A 54 -5.15 11.83 -6.36
N LEU A 55 -5.38 13.01 -5.80
CA LEU A 55 -4.90 14.28 -6.35
C LEU A 55 -3.60 14.77 -5.72
N GLU A 56 -3.17 14.17 -4.60
CA GLU A 56 -1.92 14.49 -3.90
C GLU A 56 -1.11 13.21 -3.67
N LEU A 57 0.11 13.15 -4.20
CA LEU A 57 1.07 12.07 -3.93
C LEU A 57 2.24 12.64 -3.12
N TYR A 58 2.39 12.13 -1.89
CA TYR A 58 3.47 12.45 -0.98
C TYR A 58 4.54 11.37 -1.09
N PHE A 59 5.82 11.72 -1.05
CA PHE A 59 6.89 10.73 -1.12
C PHE A 59 8.19 11.26 -0.50
N GLU A 60 9.12 10.37 -0.15
CA GLU A 60 10.42 10.79 0.35
C GLU A 60 11.43 10.97 -0.77
N SER A 61 12.32 11.95 -0.64
CA SER A 61 13.44 12.13 -1.56
C SER A 61 14.62 12.87 -0.94
N ASP A 62 15.83 12.49 -1.35
CA ASP A 62 17.09 13.21 -1.05
C ASP A 62 17.53 14.15 -2.20
N ARG A 63 16.61 14.46 -3.12
CA ARG A 63 16.89 15.40 -4.22
C ARG A 63 17.24 16.82 -3.71
N PRO A 64 18.10 17.57 -4.43
CA PRO A 64 18.44 18.96 -4.09
C PRO A 64 17.22 19.87 -4.04
N GLY A 65 17.28 20.88 -3.16
CA GLY A 65 16.17 21.81 -2.90
C GLY A 65 15.41 21.50 -1.61
N GLY A 66 15.80 20.42 -0.91
CA GLY A 66 15.35 20.10 0.43
C GLY A 66 15.99 20.91 1.57
N ARG A 67 15.56 20.61 2.79
CA ARG A 67 15.96 21.17 4.08
C ARG A 67 16.76 20.18 4.92
N GLY A 68 16.40 18.89 4.84
CA GLY A 68 17.06 17.78 5.52
C GLY A 68 17.98 16.97 4.61
N GLU A 69 18.28 15.76 5.06
CA GLU A 69 19.00 14.75 4.25
C GLU A 69 18.00 14.05 3.31
N ASN A 70 16.97 13.42 3.88
CA ASN A 70 15.73 13.06 3.17
C ASN A 70 14.62 14.01 3.59
N ASP A 71 13.75 14.37 2.66
CA ASP A 71 12.60 15.21 2.92
C ASP A 71 11.33 14.60 2.31
N ILE A 72 10.17 15.08 2.78
CA ILE A 72 8.88 14.79 2.15
C ILE A 72 8.65 15.78 1.00
N TRP A 73 8.35 15.23 -0.17
CA TRP A 73 7.98 15.94 -1.39
C TRP A 73 6.52 15.63 -1.75
N LEU A 74 5.91 16.53 -2.51
CA LEU A 74 4.52 16.49 -2.92
C LEU A 74 4.42 16.77 -4.42
N THR A 75 3.71 15.92 -5.14
CA THR A 75 3.20 16.22 -6.48
C THR A 75 1.67 16.18 -6.49
N LYS A 76 1.06 16.93 -7.41
CA LYS A 76 -0.39 17.04 -7.55
C LYS A 76 -0.82 16.80 -8.99
N ARG A 77 -2.08 16.47 -9.18
CA ARG A 77 -2.78 16.50 -10.47
C ARG A 77 -4.17 17.11 -10.28
N ILE A 78 -4.75 17.64 -11.35
CA ILE A 78 -6.05 18.32 -11.27
C ILE A 78 -7.19 17.30 -11.26
N THR A 79 -7.07 16.26 -12.05
CA THR A 79 -7.97 15.10 -12.09
C THR A 79 -7.16 13.81 -12.11
N VAL A 80 -7.80 12.67 -11.87
CA VAL A 80 -7.14 11.35 -11.91
C VAL A 80 -6.59 10.99 -13.30
N ASP A 81 -7.09 11.62 -14.35
CA ASP A 81 -6.64 11.41 -15.74
C ASP A 81 -5.52 12.36 -16.18
N ASP A 82 -5.23 13.39 -15.37
CA ASP A 82 -4.18 14.37 -15.69
C ASP A 82 -2.79 13.86 -15.29
N ASP A 83 -1.79 14.30 -16.05
CA ASP A 83 -0.39 14.08 -15.70
C ASP A 83 -0.07 14.74 -14.33
N TRP A 84 0.79 14.09 -13.55
CA TRP A 84 1.37 14.68 -12.35
C TRP A 84 2.14 15.97 -12.66
N GLU A 85 1.99 16.98 -11.81
CA GLU A 85 2.76 18.22 -11.85
C GLU A 85 4.18 18.03 -11.28
N PRO A 86 5.15 18.92 -11.56
CA PRO A 86 6.47 18.83 -10.98
C PRO A 86 6.44 18.79 -9.44
N ALA A 87 7.13 17.81 -8.86
CA ALA A 87 7.15 17.66 -7.41
C ALA A 87 7.82 18.85 -6.70
N VAL A 88 7.25 19.25 -5.56
CA VAL A 88 7.73 20.34 -4.71
C VAL A 88 8.05 19.84 -3.31
N ASN A 89 9.09 20.39 -2.69
CA ASN A 89 9.42 20.07 -1.30
C ASN A 89 8.31 20.58 -0.39
N LEU A 90 7.84 19.75 0.55
CA LEU A 90 6.72 20.10 1.43
C LEU A 90 7.06 21.25 2.40
N GLY A 91 8.35 21.48 2.65
CA GLY A 91 8.85 22.64 3.38
C GLY A 91 8.50 22.67 4.86
N SER A 92 8.73 23.83 5.51
CA SER A 92 8.33 24.04 6.91
C SER A 92 6.81 24.03 7.07
N PRO A 93 6.28 23.56 8.21
CA PRO A 93 7.01 22.97 9.35
C PRO A 93 7.22 21.45 9.24
N VAL A 94 6.70 20.81 8.19
CA VAL A 94 6.80 19.36 8.03
C VAL A 94 8.25 18.93 7.86
N ASN A 95 8.98 19.47 6.88
CA ASN A 95 10.40 19.19 6.72
C ASN A 95 11.25 20.05 7.66
N GLY A 96 12.02 19.36 8.50
CA GLY A 96 12.97 19.88 9.45
C GLY A 96 14.41 19.90 8.92
N PRO A 97 15.41 20.10 9.79
CA PRO A 97 16.84 20.09 9.43
C PRO A 97 17.46 18.69 9.39
N LYS A 98 16.63 17.65 9.52
CA LYS A 98 17.01 16.23 9.66
C LYS A 98 16.20 15.39 8.67
N SER A 99 16.35 14.08 8.67
CA SER A 99 15.63 13.23 7.73
C SER A 99 14.15 13.16 8.10
N ASP A 100 13.29 13.43 7.13
CA ASP A 100 11.84 13.28 7.19
C ASP A 100 11.38 12.40 6.04
N TYR A 101 10.72 11.28 6.37
CA TYR A 101 10.52 10.18 5.42
C TYR A 101 9.28 9.35 5.74
N SER A 102 8.93 8.46 4.82
CA SER A 102 7.76 7.58 4.91
C SER A 102 6.44 8.31 5.27
N PRO A 103 5.98 9.25 4.43
CA PRO A 103 4.70 9.91 4.63
C PRO A 103 3.54 8.92 4.63
N CYS A 104 2.49 9.24 5.37
CA CYS A 104 1.19 8.60 5.32
C CYS A 104 0.07 9.61 5.59
N ILE A 105 -0.78 9.85 4.59
CA ILE A 105 -1.86 10.84 4.63
C ILE A 105 -3.16 10.17 5.08
N SER A 106 -3.87 10.79 6.03
CA SER A 106 -5.18 10.30 6.47
C SER A 106 -6.22 10.39 5.36
N ARG A 107 -7.29 9.58 5.47
CA ARG A 107 -8.37 9.50 4.46
C ARG A 107 -9.06 10.84 4.18
N ASP A 108 -9.20 11.69 5.18
CA ASP A 108 -9.76 13.04 5.02
C ASP A 108 -8.74 14.07 4.49
N GLY A 109 -7.49 13.66 4.32
CA GLY A 109 -6.38 14.51 3.92
C GLY A 109 -5.94 15.51 4.99
N LEU A 110 -6.41 15.43 6.24
CA LEU A 110 -6.17 16.48 7.24
C LEU A 110 -5.05 16.18 8.23
N VAL A 111 -4.53 14.95 8.24
CA VAL A 111 -3.44 14.52 9.11
C VAL A 111 -2.39 13.78 8.29
N LEU A 112 -1.15 14.26 8.33
CA LEU A 112 0.01 13.59 7.75
C LEU A 112 0.82 12.95 8.86
N TYR A 113 0.88 11.62 8.87
CA TYR A 113 1.83 10.85 9.67
C TYR A 113 3.13 10.69 8.90
N PHE A 114 4.27 10.71 9.56
CA PHE A 114 5.56 10.49 8.92
C PHE A 114 6.62 10.11 9.95
N SER A 115 7.77 9.63 9.47
CA SER A 115 8.92 9.25 10.30
C SER A 115 9.97 10.36 10.28
N SER A 116 10.62 10.63 11.41
CA SER A 116 11.66 11.66 11.49
C SER A 116 12.70 11.35 12.56
N ASP A 117 13.97 11.65 12.28
CA ASP A 117 15.07 11.61 13.25
C ASP A 117 15.42 13.02 13.79
N ARG A 118 14.45 13.96 13.73
CA ARG A 118 14.60 15.31 14.29
C ARG A 118 14.89 15.30 15.79
N PRO A 119 15.67 16.27 16.31
CA PRO A 119 15.94 16.36 17.75
C PRO A 119 14.66 16.57 18.57
N GLY A 120 14.64 16.01 19.78
CA GLY A 120 13.50 16.10 20.71
C GLY A 120 12.57 14.89 20.68
N GLY A 121 12.89 13.89 19.86
CA GLY A 121 12.24 12.58 19.85
C GLY A 121 12.59 11.67 21.04
N THR A 122 11.99 10.47 21.03
CA THR A 122 12.13 9.39 22.00
C THR A 122 13.33 8.49 21.66
N GLY A 123 13.60 8.25 20.38
CA GLY A 123 14.61 7.29 19.92
C GLY A 123 15.41 7.75 18.69
N GLY A 124 15.64 6.82 17.77
CA GLY A 124 16.27 7.07 16.47
C GLY A 124 15.29 7.79 15.56
N ALA A 125 14.62 7.05 14.68
CA ALA A 125 13.44 7.52 13.98
C ALA A 125 12.21 7.41 14.88
N ASP A 126 11.40 8.45 14.92
CA ASP A 126 10.09 8.43 15.57
C ASP A 126 8.98 8.75 14.57
N ILE A 127 7.77 8.30 14.90
CA ILE A 127 6.55 8.71 14.20
C ILE A 127 6.07 10.06 14.74
N TYR A 128 5.88 11.00 13.82
CA TYR A 128 5.28 12.31 14.02
C TYR A 128 3.96 12.42 13.26
N MET A 129 3.15 13.40 13.66
CA MET A 129 1.96 13.79 12.92
C MET A 129 1.85 15.31 12.76
N ALA A 130 1.49 15.77 11.57
CA ALA A 130 1.14 17.16 11.29
C ALA A 130 -0.34 17.26 10.92
N ARG A 131 -1.01 18.35 11.32
CA ARG A 131 -2.42 18.59 11.02
C ARG A 131 -2.60 19.79 10.11
N ARG A 132 -3.68 19.83 9.33
CA ARG A 132 -4.16 21.03 8.64
C ARG A 132 -5.67 21.15 8.82
N ALA A 133 -6.18 22.37 8.90
CA ALA A 133 -7.61 22.61 9.12
C ALA A 133 -8.47 22.23 7.90
N THR A 134 -7.94 22.40 6.70
CA THR A 134 -8.53 21.98 5.42
C THR A 134 -7.42 21.57 4.46
N VAL A 135 -7.75 20.88 3.38
CA VAL A 135 -6.78 20.51 2.32
C VAL A 135 -6.07 21.72 1.68
N ALA A 136 -6.66 22.92 1.75
CA ALA A 136 -6.06 24.15 1.24
C ALA A 136 -5.16 24.86 2.27
N ASN A 137 -5.22 24.48 3.55
CA ASN A 137 -4.40 25.09 4.59
C ASN A 137 -2.98 24.50 4.60
N GLN A 138 -2.04 25.31 5.09
CA GLN A 138 -0.70 24.83 5.41
C GLN A 138 -0.75 23.85 6.58
N TRP A 139 0.23 22.95 6.61
CA TRP A 139 0.48 22.07 7.75
C TRP A 139 0.91 22.86 8.99
N GLU A 140 0.37 22.46 10.13
CA GLU A 140 0.75 22.92 11.46
C GLU A 140 2.03 22.22 11.94
N GLN A 141 2.59 22.69 13.06
CA GLN A 141 3.81 22.12 13.63
C GLN A 141 3.63 20.63 13.94
N PRO A 142 4.53 19.76 13.46
CA PRO A 142 4.42 18.33 13.75
C PRO A 142 4.59 18.00 15.22
N GLU A 143 3.78 17.06 15.71
CA GLU A 143 3.80 16.54 17.07
C GLU A 143 4.35 15.11 17.08
N ASN A 144 5.26 14.81 18.01
CA ASN A 144 5.73 13.44 18.24
C ASN A 144 4.59 12.60 18.84
N LEU A 145 4.36 11.37 18.38
CA LEU A 145 3.31 10.50 18.94
C LEU A 145 3.60 10.01 20.38
N GLY A 146 4.75 10.38 20.94
CA GLY A 146 5.13 10.17 22.32
C GLY A 146 5.60 8.73 22.60
N PRO A 147 6.09 8.48 23.83
CA PRO A 147 6.75 7.22 24.19
C PRO A 147 5.80 6.02 24.34
N THR A 148 4.49 6.24 24.18
CA THR A 148 3.53 5.13 24.08
C THR A 148 3.62 4.47 22.72
N VAL A 149 3.67 5.28 21.64
CA VAL A 149 3.79 4.77 20.27
C VAL A 149 5.24 4.59 19.91
N ASN A 150 6.07 5.61 20.11
CA ASN A 150 7.50 5.60 19.81
C ASN A 150 8.29 4.88 20.91
N SER A 151 9.42 4.33 20.53
CA SER A 151 10.35 3.58 21.35
C SER A 151 11.69 4.31 21.45
N SER A 152 12.64 3.74 22.19
CA SER A 152 14.01 4.27 22.23
C SER A 152 14.87 3.90 21.02
N THR A 153 14.28 3.23 20.02
CA THR A 153 14.98 2.75 18.81
C THR A 153 14.34 3.36 17.56
N TRP A 154 14.24 2.64 16.44
CA TRP A 154 13.63 3.13 15.21
C TRP A 154 12.17 2.68 15.11
N ASP A 155 11.27 3.65 14.95
CA ASP A 155 9.86 3.49 14.63
C ASP A 155 9.55 4.29 13.37
N HIS A 156 9.10 3.61 12.32
CA HIS A 156 9.06 4.19 10.98
C HIS A 156 7.97 3.55 10.10
N CYS A 157 7.75 4.15 8.94
CA CYS A 157 6.79 3.68 7.94
C CYS A 157 5.38 3.51 8.49
N PRO A 158 4.80 4.58 9.07
CA PRO A 158 3.41 4.54 9.53
C PRO A 158 2.46 4.25 8.37
N SER A 159 1.39 3.53 8.67
CA SER A 159 0.20 3.41 7.82
C SER A 159 -1.05 3.42 8.69
N ILE A 160 -1.94 4.38 8.43
CA ILE A 160 -3.16 4.63 9.18
C ILE A 160 -4.37 4.02 8.47
N SER A 161 -5.27 3.37 9.21
CA SER A 161 -6.55 2.91 8.67
C SER A 161 -7.47 4.08 8.30
N ALA A 162 -8.45 3.83 7.43
CA ALA A 162 -9.37 4.86 6.93
C ALA A 162 -10.17 5.57 8.03
N ASP A 163 -10.56 4.85 9.07
CA ASP A 163 -11.27 5.39 10.24
C ASP A 163 -10.34 6.16 11.20
N GLY A 164 -9.02 6.12 10.96
CA GLY A 164 -8.02 6.72 11.80
C GLY A 164 -7.82 6.02 13.14
N LEU A 165 -8.35 4.80 13.34
CA LEU A 165 -8.34 4.12 14.65
C LEU A 165 -7.25 3.06 14.80
N THR A 166 -6.63 2.63 13.71
CA THR A 166 -5.54 1.64 13.69
C THR A 166 -4.32 2.22 12.99
N LEU A 167 -3.18 2.22 13.67
CA LEU A 167 -1.88 2.59 13.11
C LEU A 167 -0.98 1.36 13.11
N VAL A 168 -0.48 0.99 11.93
CA VAL A 168 0.55 -0.05 11.78
C VAL A 168 1.87 0.60 11.35
N PHE A 169 2.99 0.07 11.82
CA PHE A 169 4.31 0.66 11.55
C PHE A 169 5.44 -0.36 11.79
N GLY A 170 6.59 -0.11 11.18
CA GLY A 170 7.81 -0.90 11.39
C GLY A 170 8.57 -0.44 12.63
N SER A 171 9.10 -1.39 13.41
CA SER A 171 9.90 -1.07 14.60
C SER A 171 10.93 -2.16 14.93
N ASN A 172 12.10 -1.73 15.37
CA ASN A 172 13.15 -2.61 15.91
C ASN A 172 13.23 -2.55 17.45
N ARG A 173 12.13 -2.19 18.12
CA ARG A 173 12.05 -2.05 19.59
C ARG A 173 12.37 -3.32 20.38
N GLU A 174 12.21 -4.49 19.76
CA GLU A 174 12.47 -5.79 20.39
C GLU A 174 13.67 -6.47 19.75
N LYS A 175 14.54 -7.03 20.60
CA LYS A 175 15.58 -7.96 20.17
C LYS A 175 15.14 -9.39 20.46
N ILE A 176 14.84 -10.15 19.40
CA ILE A 176 14.41 -11.55 19.53
C ILE A 176 15.62 -12.47 19.38
N GLY A 177 15.96 -13.22 20.44
CA GLY A 177 17.02 -14.22 20.40
C GLY A 177 18.39 -13.68 20.00
N THR A 178 19.06 -14.34 19.04
CA THR A 178 20.35 -13.90 18.47
C THR A 178 20.19 -13.02 17.24
N ALA A 179 18.97 -12.57 16.91
CA ALA A 179 18.73 -11.72 15.76
C ALA A 179 19.59 -10.45 15.80
N TYR A 180 20.01 -10.00 14.62
CA TYR A 180 20.73 -8.74 14.48
C TYR A 180 19.89 -7.60 15.05
N SER A 181 20.52 -6.64 15.73
CA SER A 181 19.86 -5.50 16.37
C SER A 181 19.22 -4.50 15.38
N SER A 182 19.12 -4.87 14.10
CA SER A 182 18.63 -4.04 13.00
C SER A 182 17.36 -4.59 12.35
N LEU A 183 16.85 -5.76 12.74
CA LEU A 183 15.61 -6.28 12.16
C LEU A 183 14.41 -5.47 12.62
N CYS A 184 13.53 -5.15 11.68
CA CYS A 184 12.26 -4.52 11.96
C CYS A 184 11.14 -5.57 11.94
N TYR A 185 10.18 -5.34 12.82
CA TYR A 185 8.92 -6.08 12.88
C TYR A 185 7.77 -5.09 12.75
N ILE A 186 6.63 -5.57 12.26
CA ILE A 186 5.42 -4.76 12.16
C ILE A 186 4.66 -4.80 13.48
N TYR A 187 4.36 -3.61 13.99
CA TYR A 187 3.55 -3.39 15.18
C TYR A 187 2.24 -2.72 14.80
N MET A 188 1.24 -2.90 15.66
CA MET A 188 -0.07 -2.26 15.55
C MET A 188 -0.44 -1.60 16.86
N THR A 189 -0.94 -0.37 16.79
CA THR A 189 -1.60 0.31 17.91
C THR A 189 -2.98 0.79 17.49
N THR A 190 -3.87 0.93 18.47
CA THR A 190 -5.27 1.29 18.25
C THR A 190 -5.73 2.38 19.21
N ARG A 191 -6.81 3.07 18.85
CA ARG A 191 -7.53 4.02 19.70
C ARG A 191 -9.02 3.90 19.48
N GLN A 192 -9.82 4.30 20.47
CA GLN A 192 -11.29 4.18 20.39
C GLN A 192 -11.92 5.27 19.50
N THR A 193 -11.35 6.47 19.52
CA THR A 193 -11.74 7.60 18.66
C THR A 193 -10.48 8.38 18.27
N THR A 194 -10.56 9.27 17.30
CA THR A 194 -9.44 10.10 16.85
C THR A 194 -8.87 11.04 17.91
N ASP A 195 -9.61 11.28 18.99
CA ASP A 195 -9.20 12.13 20.12
C ASP A 195 -8.66 11.31 21.30
N ASN A 196 -8.84 9.98 21.29
CA ASN A 196 -8.28 9.12 22.33
C ASN A 196 -6.77 8.91 22.12
N PRO A 197 -6.02 8.70 23.22
CA PRO A 197 -4.62 8.28 23.12
C PRO A 197 -4.52 6.89 22.47
N TRP A 198 -3.40 6.67 21.79
CA TRP A 198 -3.01 5.36 21.27
C TRP A 198 -2.79 4.35 22.40
N SER A 199 -3.13 3.08 22.14
CA SER A 199 -2.81 1.95 23.01
C SER A 199 -1.33 1.58 22.90
N ILE A 200 -0.86 0.71 23.79
CA ILE A 200 0.50 0.17 23.68
C ILE A 200 0.60 -0.66 22.41
N PRO A 201 1.57 -0.40 21.50
CA PRO A 201 1.70 -1.17 20.28
C PRO A 201 1.98 -2.65 20.55
N ILE A 202 1.29 -3.52 19.81
CA ILE A 202 1.40 -4.97 19.87
C ILE A 202 2.13 -5.45 18.61
N ARG A 203 3.14 -6.31 18.80
CA ARG A 203 3.82 -6.97 17.69
C ARG A 203 2.85 -7.92 16.98
N LEU A 204 2.72 -7.80 15.66
CA LEU A 204 1.86 -8.72 14.90
C LEU A 204 2.42 -10.15 14.93
N GLY A 205 1.51 -11.12 14.79
CA GLY A 205 1.82 -12.54 14.92
C GLY A 205 2.69 -13.10 13.78
N PRO A 206 3.02 -14.41 13.85
CA PRO A 206 3.98 -15.06 12.94
C PRO A 206 3.56 -15.07 11.46
N ALA A 207 2.28 -14.85 11.17
CA ALA A 207 1.83 -14.62 9.79
C ALA A 207 2.51 -13.38 9.20
N VAL A 208 2.55 -12.27 9.94
CA VAL A 208 3.16 -11.01 9.47
C VAL A 208 4.64 -10.93 9.82
N ASN A 209 5.01 -11.39 11.00
CA ASN A 209 6.37 -11.37 11.53
C ASN A 209 6.89 -12.80 11.74
N PRO A 210 7.31 -13.52 10.68
CA PRO A 210 7.71 -14.92 10.82
C PRO A 210 8.92 -15.08 11.74
N GLU A 211 9.01 -16.23 12.41
CA GLU A 211 9.96 -16.47 13.53
C GLU A 211 11.45 -16.52 13.11
N LEU A 212 11.72 -16.61 11.81
CA LEU A 212 13.08 -16.57 11.26
C LEU A 212 13.57 -15.11 11.20
N ALA A 213 14.88 -14.90 11.33
CA ALA A 213 15.54 -13.60 11.47
C ALA A 213 15.49 -12.74 10.19
N TYR A 214 14.27 -12.41 9.74
CA TYR A 214 13.96 -11.70 8.52
C TYR A 214 13.25 -10.39 8.84
N ASP A 215 13.48 -9.40 7.97
CA ASP A 215 12.92 -8.07 8.10
C ASP A 215 11.49 -8.05 7.57
N SER A 216 10.59 -7.44 8.34
CA SER A 216 9.21 -7.15 7.90
C SER A 216 8.93 -5.67 8.13
N ASP A 217 8.74 -4.94 7.04
CA ASP A 217 8.64 -3.49 7.06
C ASP A 217 7.73 -2.96 5.95
N TYR A 218 7.63 -1.63 5.88
CA TYR A 218 6.77 -0.90 4.95
C TYR A 218 5.31 -1.38 4.95
N PRO A 219 4.64 -1.42 6.12
CA PRO A 219 3.26 -1.82 6.17
C PRO A 219 2.36 -0.84 5.40
N SER A 220 1.27 -1.37 4.84
CA SER A 220 0.15 -0.63 4.30
C SER A 220 -1.13 -1.36 4.66
N ILE A 221 -1.95 -0.77 5.52
CA ILE A 221 -3.26 -1.33 5.88
C ILE A 221 -4.32 -0.83 4.90
N SER A 222 -5.20 -1.72 4.45
CA SER A 222 -6.34 -1.36 3.60
C SER A 222 -7.36 -0.50 4.35
N ALA A 223 -8.22 0.19 3.60
CA ALA A 223 -9.22 1.09 4.15
C ALA A 223 -10.20 0.40 5.12
N ASP A 224 -10.61 -0.83 4.82
CA ASP A 224 -11.45 -1.68 5.67
C ASP A 224 -10.71 -2.29 6.87
N GLY A 225 -9.38 -2.21 6.89
CA GLY A 225 -8.53 -2.82 7.90
C GLY A 225 -8.40 -4.34 7.81
N LEU A 226 -8.85 -4.98 6.73
CA LEU A 226 -8.89 -6.43 6.56
C LEU A 226 -7.70 -7.01 5.80
N SER A 227 -6.95 -6.16 5.10
CA SER A 227 -5.72 -6.50 4.39
C SER A 227 -4.54 -5.67 4.89
N LEU A 228 -3.38 -6.32 5.03
CA LEU A 228 -2.12 -5.69 5.40
C LEU A 228 -1.05 -6.10 4.39
N PHE A 229 -0.58 -5.13 3.64
CA PHE A 229 0.54 -5.30 2.72
C PHE A 229 1.82 -4.93 3.44
N PHE A 230 2.88 -5.65 3.13
CA PHE A 230 4.19 -5.40 3.72
C PHE A 230 5.28 -5.97 2.84
N ARG A 231 6.48 -5.44 2.99
CA ARG A 231 7.66 -6.08 2.46
C ARG A 231 8.13 -7.13 3.45
N HIS A 232 8.46 -8.30 2.92
CA HIS A 232 9.08 -9.35 3.71
C HIS A 232 10.38 -9.80 3.02
N VAL A 233 11.44 -9.96 3.81
CA VAL A 233 12.77 -10.33 3.31
C VAL A 233 13.11 -11.75 3.75
N ALA A 234 12.43 -12.76 3.19
CA ALA A 234 12.61 -14.17 3.57
C ALA A 234 13.87 -14.85 2.99
N SER A 235 14.58 -14.25 2.03
CA SER A 235 15.87 -14.72 1.50
C SER A 235 16.44 -13.69 0.51
N GLU A 236 17.25 -14.10 -0.48
CA GLU A 236 17.73 -13.23 -1.58
C GLU A 236 16.58 -12.58 -2.37
N GLU A 237 15.36 -13.11 -2.25
CA GLU A 237 14.14 -12.56 -2.85
C GLU A 237 13.43 -11.61 -1.87
N LYS A 238 13.41 -10.31 -2.22
CA LYS A 238 12.61 -9.27 -1.56
C LYS A 238 11.24 -9.24 -2.23
N GLY A 239 10.22 -9.70 -1.51
CA GLY A 239 8.85 -9.79 -2.04
C GLY A 239 7.88 -8.84 -1.35
N LEU A 240 6.83 -8.49 -2.08
CA LEU A 240 5.65 -7.86 -1.52
C LEU A 240 4.64 -8.93 -1.09
N TRP A 241 4.22 -8.85 0.16
CA TRP A 241 3.32 -9.81 0.77
C TRP A 241 2.03 -9.13 1.22
N VAL A 242 0.96 -9.90 1.21
CA VAL A 242 -0.32 -9.51 1.83
C VAL A 242 -0.70 -10.51 2.91
N ALA A 243 -1.10 -10.00 4.06
CA ALA A 243 -1.80 -10.74 5.10
C ALA A 243 -3.27 -10.32 5.13
N THR A 244 -4.21 -11.25 5.26
CA THR A 244 -5.64 -10.92 5.42
C THR A 244 -6.23 -11.44 6.74
N ARG A 245 -7.42 -10.92 7.08
CA ARG A 245 -8.26 -11.33 8.21
C ARG A 245 -9.74 -11.06 7.90
N THR A 246 -10.65 -11.78 8.54
CA THR A 246 -12.10 -11.68 8.28
C THR A 246 -12.78 -10.56 9.08
N SER A 247 -12.17 -10.12 10.19
CA SER A 247 -12.66 -9.01 11.01
C SER A 247 -11.49 -8.21 11.57
N THR A 248 -11.72 -6.93 11.86
CA THR A 248 -10.72 -6.06 12.48
C THR A 248 -10.30 -6.49 13.89
N SER A 249 -11.07 -7.39 14.52
CA SER A 249 -10.73 -8.04 15.79
C SER A 249 -9.86 -9.29 15.65
N ASP A 250 -9.77 -9.86 14.45
CA ASP A 250 -9.16 -11.16 14.23
C ASP A 250 -7.64 -11.03 14.02
N SER A 251 -6.94 -12.14 14.28
CA SER A 251 -5.53 -12.28 13.94
C SER A 251 -5.35 -12.37 12.42
N TRP A 252 -4.28 -11.75 11.92
CA TRP A 252 -3.77 -11.96 10.56
C TRP A 252 -3.41 -13.43 10.35
N ASN A 253 -3.88 -14.06 9.27
CA ASN A 253 -3.73 -15.51 9.07
C ASN A 253 -3.17 -15.91 7.70
N ARG A 254 -3.69 -15.37 6.60
CA ARG A 254 -3.38 -15.78 5.24
C ARG A 254 -2.31 -14.88 4.67
N THR A 255 -1.10 -15.39 4.49
CA THR A 255 -0.03 -14.68 3.79
C THR A 255 0.19 -15.18 2.38
N VAL A 256 0.21 -14.25 1.42
CA VAL A 256 0.46 -14.52 0.01
C VAL A 256 1.62 -13.64 -0.46
N ASP A 257 2.61 -14.25 -1.12
CA ASP A 257 3.61 -13.52 -1.88
C ASP A 257 2.98 -13.08 -3.20
N LEU A 258 3.00 -11.79 -3.49
CA LEU A 258 2.41 -11.21 -4.69
C LEU A 258 3.30 -11.40 -5.93
N GLY A 259 4.52 -11.92 -5.78
CA GLY A 259 5.46 -12.11 -6.90
C GLY A 259 6.00 -10.79 -7.48
N ILE A 260 5.67 -9.66 -6.84
CA ILE A 260 6.14 -8.33 -7.21
C ILE A 260 7.26 -7.93 -6.24
N GLY A 261 8.48 -7.82 -6.74
CA GLY A 261 9.58 -7.15 -6.05
C GLY A 261 9.37 -5.63 -5.96
N GLY A 262 9.76 -5.04 -4.84
CA GLY A 262 9.55 -3.62 -4.55
C GLY A 262 9.44 -3.38 -3.05
N ALA A 263 9.04 -2.17 -2.68
CA ALA A 263 8.82 -1.79 -1.29
C ALA A 263 7.70 -0.75 -1.21
N SER A 264 7.10 -0.62 -0.02
CA SER A 264 6.11 0.42 0.30
C SER A 264 4.94 0.48 -0.67
N PRO A 265 4.16 -0.62 -0.78
CA PRO A 265 2.94 -0.59 -1.56
C PRO A 265 1.97 0.40 -0.92
N ARG A 266 1.25 1.15 -1.74
CA ARG A 266 0.18 2.05 -1.32
C ARG A 266 -0.96 1.96 -2.29
N PHE A 267 -2.15 2.09 -1.75
CA PHE A 267 -3.37 1.97 -2.51
C PHE A 267 -4.22 3.22 -2.27
N PRO A 268 -4.79 3.81 -3.32
CA PRO A 268 -5.86 4.77 -3.20
C PRO A 268 -7.12 4.11 -2.60
N ALA A 269 -8.12 4.93 -2.28
CA ALA A 269 -9.32 4.44 -1.60
C ALA A 269 -10.17 3.49 -2.44
N ASP A 270 -10.07 3.56 -3.77
CA ASP A 270 -10.76 2.67 -4.71
C ASP A 270 -10.01 1.35 -4.97
N GLY A 271 -8.74 1.25 -4.55
CA GLY A 271 -7.92 0.07 -4.72
C GLY A 271 -7.52 -0.25 -6.17
N SER A 272 -7.75 0.64 -7.13
CA SER A 272 -7.54 0.35 -8.56
C SER A 272 -6.07 0.42 -9.01
N ILE A 273 -5.24 1.16 -8.27
CA ILE A 273 -3.82 1.36 -8.57
C ILE A 273 -2.99 1.04 -7.33
N MET A 274 -1.86 0.37 -7.50
CA MET A 274 -0.82 0.25 -6.47
C MET A 274 0.36 1.16 -6.82
N TYR A 275 0.73 2.05 -5.91
CA TYR A 275 1.99 2.79 -5.97
C TYR A 275 3.05 2.05 -5.16
N LEU A 276 4.27 1.94 -5.70
CA LEU A 276 5.37 1.29 -5.00
C LEU A 276 6.73 1.92 -5.36
N ALA A 277 7.68 1.80 -4.44
CA ALA A 277 9.06 2.21 -4.68
C ALA A 277 9.92 1.01 -5.09
N SER A 278 10.81 1.20 -6.07
CA SER A 278 11.69 0.13 -6.53
C SER A 278 13.01 0.64 -7.11
N ARG A 279 14.05 -0.19 -7.02
CA ARG A 279 15.34 0.00 -7.70
C ARG A 279 15.42 -0.77 -9.03
N ARG A 280 14.27 -1.10 -9.62
CA ARG A 280 14.17 -1.86 -10.88
C ARG A 280 14.79 -1.08 -12.04
N TYR A 281 15.33 -1.80 -13.03
CA TYR A 281 15.81 -1.21 -14.29
C TYR A 281 14.70 -0.43 -15.01
N GLY A 282 15.04 0.71 -15.61
CA GLY A 282 14.09 1.62 -16.27
C GLY A 282 13.71 2.85 -15.43
N GLY A 283 14.26 2.97 -14.22
CA GLY A 283 14.19 4.15 -13.37
C GLY A 283 15.19 5.27 -13.74
N TYR A 284 15.04 6.42 -13.10
CA TYR A 284 15.89 7.61 -13.28
C TYR A 284 17.04 7.69 -12.26
N GLY A 285 16.96 6.98 -11.12
CA GLY A 285 17.87 7.19 -9.98
C GLY A 285 18.10 5.99 -9.05
N ASP A 286 18.48 6.28 -7.80
CA ASP A 286 18.84 5.28 -6.76
C ASP A 286 17.62 4.55 -6.17
N GLY A 287 16.42 5.01 -6.51
CA GLY A 287 15.12 4.39 -6.29
C GLY A 287 14.07 5.26 -6.97
N ASP A 288 13.05 4.63 -7.55
CA ASP A 288 12.00 5.32 -8.29
C ASP A 288 10.61 4.86 -7.84
N LEU A 289 9.64 5.74 -8.02
CA LEU A 289 8.23 5.45 -7.86
C LEU A 289 7.64 4.88 -9.15
N PHE A 290 6.86 3.82 -8.97
CA PHE A 290 6.12 3.12 -10.01
C PHE A 290 4.65 3.03 -9.60
N GLN A 291 3.79 2.91 -10.61
CA GLN A 291 2.40 2.52 -10.46
C GLN A 291 2.12 1.20 -11.18
N VAL A 292 1.17 0.46 -10.65
CA VAL A 292 0.69 -0.81 -11.21
C VAL A 292 -0.83 -0.76 -11.14
N SER A 293 -1.52 -0.94 -12.27
CA SER A 293 -2.98 -1.10 -12.26
C SER A 293 -3.33 -2.49 -11.74
N ILE A 294 -4.41 -2.57 -10.97
CA ILE A 294 -4.97 -3.82 -10.46
C ILE A 294 -6.29 -4.04 -11.18
N GLU A 295 -6.32 -5.06 -12.02
CA GLU A 295 -7.48 -5.42 -12.82
C GLU A 295 -8.18 -6.62 -12.17
N PRO A 296 -9.47 -6.51 -11.80
CA PRO A 296 -10.20 -7.66 -11.26
C PRO A 296 -10.43 -8.70 -12.36
N VAL A 297 -10.43 -9.98 -12.01
CA VAL A 297 -10.94 -11.01 -12.94
C VAL A 297 -12.45 -11.03 -12.88
N VAL A 298 -13.06 -10.50 -13.95
CA VAL A 298 -14.51 -10.29 -14.08
C VAL A 298 -15.16 -11.20 -15.13
N ASP A 299 -14.36 -11.79 -16.03
CA ASP A 299 -14.78 -12.89 -16.91
C ASP A 299 -14.70 -14.20 -16.12
N LEU A 300 -15.76 -14.46 -15.35
CA LEU A 300 -15.82 -15.55 -14.38
C LEU A 300 -16.02 -16.91 -15.05
N ASN A 301 -16.62 -16.93 -16.24
CA ASN A 301 -16.82 -18.16 -17.00
C ASN A 301 -15.66 -18.44 -17.99
N GLY A 302 -14.79 -17.47 -18.25
CA GLY A 302 -13.61 -17.57 -19.12
C GLY A 302 -13.95 -17.59 -20.61
N ASP A 303 -15.08 -17.03 -21.03
CA ASP A 303 -15.53 -16.99 -22.43
C ASP A 303 -14.94 -15.81 -23.23
N GLY A 304 -14.22 -14.93 -22.56
CA GLY A 304 -13.57 -13.75 -23.12
C GLY A 304 -14.45 -12.51 -23.16
N ILE A 305 -15.67 -12.52 -22.60
CA ILE A 305 -16.59 -11.37 -22.59
C ILE A 305 -17.32 -11.28 -21.26
N VAL A 306 -17.18 -10.15 -20.56
CA VAL A 306 -17.95 -9.90 -19.32
C VAL A 306 -19.40 -9.63 -19.65
N ASN A 307 -20.29 -10.52 -19.23
CA ASN A 307 -21.70 -10.47 -19.58
C ASN A 307 -22.64 -10.98 -18.46
N ALA A 308 -23.91 -11.19 -18.79
CA ALA A 308 -24.92 -11.58 -17.81
C ALA A 308 -24.65 -12.99 -17.22
N ASP A 309 -23.94 -13.86 -17.93
CA ASP A 309 -23.57 -15.18 -17.46
C ASP A 309 -22.54 -15.09 -16.31
N ASP A 310 -21.60 -14.14 -16.36
CA ASP A 310 -20.68 -13.85 -15.25
C ASP A 310 -21.42 -13.31 -14.02
N MET A 311 -22.37 -12.40 -14.24
CA MET A 311 -23.21 -11.90 -13.15
C MET A 311 -24.03 -13.02 -12.49
N CYS A 312 -24.51 -14.00 -13.27
CA CYS A 312 -25.22 -15.15 -12.72
C CYS A 312 -24.32 -15.98 -11.80
N ILE A 313 -23.02 -16.11 -12.11
CA ILE A 313 -22.06 -16.81 -11.25
C ILE A 313 -21.95 -16.13 -9.87
N VAL A 314 -21.92 -14.79 -9.80
CA VAL A 314 -21.96 -14.06 -8.52
C VAL A 314 -23.26 -14.34 -7.76
N VAL A 315 -24.39 -14.22 -8.44
CA VAL A 315 -25.72 -14.46 -7.83
C VAL A 315 -25.88 -15.90 -7.33
N ASP A 316 -25.34 -16.89 -8.04
CA ASP A 316 -25.37 -18.30 -7.64
C ASP A 316 -24.50 -18.58 -6.40
N ASN A 317 -23.49 -17.75 -6.15
CA ASN A 317 -22.59 -17.84 -5.00
C ASN A 317 -22.94 -16.87 -3.87
N TRP A 318 -24.12 -16.22 -3.91
CA TRP A 318 -24.49 -15.18 -2.96
C TRP A 318 -24.42 -15.64 -1.49
N GLY A 319 -23.73 -14.84 -0.67
CA GLY A 319 -23.52 -15.09 0.76
C GLY A 319 -22.49 -16.17 1.09
N THR A 320 -21.74 -16.66 0.10
CA THR A 320 -20.64 -17.63 0.30
C THR A 320 -19.29 -16.92 0.39
N ASP A 321 -18.24 -17.64 0.76
CA ASP A 321 -16.83 -17.18 0.75
C ASP A 321 -16.10 -17.59 -0.54
N ASN A 322 -16.84 -17.74 -1.65
CA ASN A 322 -16.27 -18.18 -2.92
C ASN A 322 -15.37 -17.08 -3.51
N GLN A 323 -14.06 -17.25 -3.35
CA GLN A 323 -13.02 -16.34 -3.80
C GLN A 323 -13.03 -16.02 -5.30
N LEU A 324 -13.62 -16.89 -6.13
CA LEU A 324 -13.77 -16.61 -7.56
C LEU A 324 -14.75 -15.47 -7.83
N CYS A 325 -15.72 -15.27 -6.94
CA CYS A 325 -16.79 -14.32 -7.10
C CYS A 325 -16.68 -13.14 -6.12
N ASP A 326 -15.88 -13.28 -5.07
CA ASP A 326 -15.55 -12.27 -4.06
C ASP A 326 -14.44 -11.35 -4.61
N VAL A 327 -14.84 -10.47 -5.53
CA VAL A 327 -13.99 -9.53 -6.27
C VAL A 327 -14.15 -8.08 -5.79
N GLY A 328 -15.18 -7.82 -4.98
CA GLY A 328 -15.60 -6.52 -4.49
C GLY A 328 -15.75 -6.50 -2.97
N PRO A 329 -15.35 -5.41 -2.28
CA PRO A 329 -14.76 -4.20 -2.83
C PRO A 329 -13.37 -4.45 -3.43
N MET A 330 -13.04 -3.62 -4.42
CA MET A 330 -11.76 -3.69 -5.09
C MET A 330 -10.61 -3.53 -4.08
N PRO A 331 -9.49 -4.21 -4.32
CA PRO A 331 -9.23 -5.17 -5.41
C PRO A 331 -9.27 -6.66 -4.99
N TRP A 332 -9.78 -7.00 -3.80
CA TRP A 332 -9.62 -8.35 -3.23
C TRP A 332 -10.87 -9.01 -2.65
N GLY A 333 -12.03 -8.33 -2.69
CA GLY A 333 -13.20 -8.84 -2.00
C GLY A 333 -13.20 -8.54 -0.49
N ASP A 334 -14.33 -8.75 0.18
CA ASP A 334 -14.47 -8.63 1.64
C ASP A 334 -14.65 -9.98 2.36
N GLY A 335 -14.51 -11.08 1.62
CA GLY A 335 -14.67 -12.44 2.15
C GLY A 335 -16.09 -12.97 2.04
N ILE A 336 -17.02 -12.22 1.46
CA ILE A 336 -18.40 -12.65 1.23
C ILE A 336 -18.92 -12.17 -0.11
N VAL A 337 -19.41 -13.11 -0.92
CA VAL A 337 -20.05 -12.78 -2.20
C VAL A 337 -21.36 -12.04 -1.96
N ASP A 338 -21.40 -10.75 -2.28
CA ASP A 338 -22.53 -9.86 -2.07
C ASP A 338 -22.73 -8.83 -3.20
N VAL A 339 -23.37 -7.71 -2.88
CA VAL A 339 -23.68 -6.66 -3.86
C VAL A 339 -22.44 -5.90 -4.32
N HIS A 340 -21.39 -5.80 -3.52
CA HIS A 340 -20.16 -5.10 -3.86
C HIS A 340 -19.44 -5.83 -5.01
N ASP A 341 -19.44 -7.16 -5.02
CA ASP A 341 -18.92 -7.96 -6.14
C ASP A 341 -19.69 -7.71 -7.43
N LEU A 342 -21.02 -7.69 -7.33
CA LEU A 342 -21.89 -7.45 -8.48
C LEU A 342 -21.67 -6.05 -9.07
N VAL A 343 -21.37 -5.06 -8.23
CA VAL A 343 -21.02 -3.70 -8.68
C VAL A 343 -19.72 -3.73 -9.48
N VAL A 344 -18.68 -4.41 -9.00
CA VAL A 344 -17.41 -4.55 -9.73
C VAL A 344 -17.64 -5.19 -11.09
N ILE A 345 -18.35 -6.33 -11.18
CA ILE A 345 -18.62 -6.95 -12.49
C ILE A 345 -19.45 -6.04 -13.39
N ALA A 346 -20.43 -5.32 -12.83
CA ALA A 346 -21.29 -4.42 -13.60
C ALA A 346 -20.51 -3.26 -14.25
N GLU A 347 -19.44 -2.78 -13.63
CA GLU A 347 -18.57 -1.73 -14.17
C GLU A 347 -17.78 -2.19 -15.41
N HIS A 348 -17.53 -3.50 -15.53
CA HIS A 348 -16.81 -4.11 -16.64
C HIS A 348 -17.72 -4.78 -17.68
N LEU A 349 -19.05 -4.61 -17.58
CA LEU A 349 -19.99 -5.22 -18.54
C LEU A 349 -19.66 -4.82 -19.98
N PHE A 350 -19.65 -5.83 -20.86
CA PHE A 350 -19.33 -5.74 -22.28
C PHE A 350 -17.85 -5.52 -22.62
N GLU A 351 -16.94 -5.63 -21.65
CA GLU A 351 -15.51 -5.68 -21.94
C GLU A 351 -15.14 -7.03 -22.60
N GLU A 352 -14.31 -6.95 -23.64
CA GLU A 352 -13.78 -8.11 -24.36
C GLU A 352 -12.32 -8.35 -23.92
N TYR A 353 -12.02 -9.55 -23.44
CA TYR A 353 -10.68 -9.98 -23.11
C TYR A 353 -10.12 -10.83 -24.24
N PRO A 354 -8.99 -10.43 -24.87
CA PRO A 354 -8.39 -11.23 -25.92
C PRO A 354 -7.92 -12.57 -25.33
N LEU A 355 -8.49 -13.67 -25.83
CA LEU A 355 -8.01 -15.01 -25.52
C LEU A 355 -6.50 -15.08 -25.83
N PRO A 356 -5.68 -15.67 -24.94
CA PRO A 356 -4.26 -15.82 -25.21
C PRO A 356 -4.07 -16.55 -26.54
N GLU A 357 -3.28 -15.96 -27.45
CA GLU A 357 -2.92 -16.61 -28.71
C GLU A 357 -2.33 -17.98 -28.38
N THR A 358 -3.01 -19.05 -28.76
CA THR A 358 -2.46 -20.39 -28.64
C THR A 358 -1.31 -20.49 -29.62
N ASP A 359 -0.08 -20.52 -29.12
CA ASP A 359 1.10 -20.89 -29.91
C ASP A 359 0.86 -22.30 -30.48
N GLU A 360 0.45 -22.38 -31.76
CA GLU A 360 0.35 -23.62 -32.54
C GLU A 360 1.73 -24.19 -32.92
#